data_AF-A0A5B8YNV3-F1
#
_entry.id   AF-A0A5B8YNV3-F1
#
_cell.length_a   1.000
_cell.length_b   1.000
_cell.length_c   1.000
_cell.angle_alpha   90.00
_cell.angle_beta   90.00
_cell.angle_gamma   90.00
#
_symmetry.space_group_name_H-M   'P 1'
#
loop_
_entity.id
_entity.type
_entity.pdbx_description
1 polymer ?
#
loop_
_entity_poly.entity_id
_entity_poly.type
_entity_poly.pdbx_seq_one_letter_code
_entity_poly.pdbx_strand_id
1 'polypeptide(L)'
;MNESITNLIKIVSLAIEIIGITIIFIGALLALGRFLLKKQGENFRSFKIIREELGRAILLGLEFLVAADIIATVVFDASLENILNLGLIVLIRTFLSFALEIEIEGKLPWKQSSHKTLGNE
;
A
#
# COMPACT_ATOMS: atom_id res chain seq x y z
N MET A 1 -9.71 26.62 12.05
CA MET A 1 -9.78 26.35 10.59
C MET A 1 -11.22 26.58 10.12
N ASN A 2 -11.49 27.10 8.92
CA ASN A 2 -12.88 27.18 8.42
C ASN A 2 -13.46 25.77 8.28
N GLU A 3 -14.65 25.50 8.82
CA GLU A 3 -15.30 24.18 8.74
C GLU A 3 -15.41 23.65 7.30
N SER A 4 -15.59 24.56 6.33
CA SER A 4 -15.63 24.23 4.90
C SER A 4 -14.32 23.63 4.39
N ILE A 5 -13.16 24.09 4.88
CA ILE A 5 -11.84 23.60 4.48
C ILE A 5 -11.65 22.17 5.00
N THR A 6 -11.99 21.94 6.27
CA THR A 6 -11.91 20.61 6.90
C THR A 6 -12.77 19.58 6.16
N ASN A 7 -14.00 19.94 5.80
CA ASN A 7 -14.89 19.05 5.04
C ASN A 7 -14.37 18.77 3.63
N LEU A 8 -13.83 19.77 2.95
CA LEU A 8 -13.28 19.60 1.61
C LEU A 8 -12.08 18.65 1.62
N ILE A 9 -11.16 18.82 2.58
CA ILE A 9 -9.99 17.96 2.68
C ILE A 9 -10.38 16.52 3.06
N LYS A 10 -11.38 16.32 3.93
CA LYS A 10 -11.91 14.98 4.23
C LYS A 10 -12.44 14.28 2.98
N ILE A 11 -13.20 14.99 2.14
CA ILE A 11 -13.73 14.43 0.89
C ILE A 11 -12.58 14.05 -0.06
N VAL A 12 -11.56 14.91 -0.17
CA VAL A 12 -10.38 14.63 -1.01
C VAL A 12 -9.60 13.42 -0.50
N SER A 13 -9.33 13.35 0.81
CA SER A 13 -8.64 12.22 1.43
C SER A 13 -9.39 10.91 1.20
N LEU A 14 -10.71 10.90 1.41
CA LEU A 14 -11.57 9.74 1.17
C LEU A 14 -11.58 9.33 -0.31
N ALA A 15 -11.63 10.28 -1.24
CA ALA A 15 -11.60 9.98 -2.67
C ALA A 15 -10.28 9.31 -3.07
N ILE A 16 -9.15 9.82 -2.57
CA ILE A 16 -7.82 9.25 -2.81
C ILE A 16 -7.73 7.83 -2.21
N GLU A 17 -8.26 7.63 -1.00
CA GLU A 17 -8.30 6.32 -0.36
C GLU A 17 -9.10 5.30 -1.20
N ILE A 18 -10.29 5.68 -1.67
CA ILE A 18 -11.12 4.82 -2.52
C ILE A 18 -10.39 4.45 -3.82
N ILE A 19 -9.66 5.38 -4.43
CA ILE A 19 -8.86 5.12 -5.63
C ILE A 19 -7.79 4.06 -5.33
N GLY A 20 -7.02 4.24 -4.25
CA GLY A 20 -5.99 3.30 -3.84
C GLY A 20 -6.54 1.89 -3.59
N ILE A 21 -7.63 1.78 -2.84
CA ILE A 21 -8.32 0.50 -2.59
C ILE A 21 -8.79 -0.14 -3.89
N THR A 22 -9.38 0.65 -4.80
CA THR A 22 -9.90 0.16 -6.07
C THR A 22 -8.79 -0.41 -6.96
N ILE A 23 -7.64 0.26 -7.03
CA ILE A 23 -6.48 -0.20 -7.80
C ILE A 23 -5.99 -1.56 -7.27
N ILE A 24 -5.82 -1.68 -5.95
CA ILE A 24 -5.39 -2.93 -5.30
C ILE A 24 -6.40 -4.04 -5.58
N PHE A 25 -7.68 -3.75 -5.38
CA PHE A 25 -8.76 -4.71 -5.52
C PHE A 25 -8.87 -5.24 -6.95
N ILE A 26 -8.88 -4.36 -7.95
CA ILE A 26 -8.94 -4.76 -9.36
C ILE A 26 -7.69 -5.54 -9.75
N GLY A 27 -6.50 -5.10 -9.34
CA GLY A 27 -5.25 -5.81 -9.58
C GLY A 27 -5.27 -7.24 -9.02
N ALA A 28 -5.76 -7.40 -7.79
CA ALA A 28 -5.93 -8.69 -7.14
C ALA A 28 -6.94 -9.59 -7.86
N LEU A 29 -8.10 -9.06 -8.25
CA LEU A 29 -9.11 -9.83 -8.99
C LEU A 29 -8.60 -10.29 -10.35
N LEU A 30 -7.90 -9.42 -11.10
CA LEU A 30 -7.33 -9.79 -12.40
C LEU A 30 -6.23 -10.84 -12.25
N ALA A 31 -5.37 -10.71 -11.24
CA ALA A 31 -4.34 -11.70 -10.94
C ALA A 31 -4.95 -13.07 -10.58
N LEU A 32 -5.98 -13.08 -9.74
CA LEU A 32 -6.68 -14.30 -9.33
C LEU A 32 -7.41 -14.96 -10.49
N GLY A 33 -8.14 -14.18 -11.31
CA GLY A 33 -8.84 -14.68 -12.49
C GLY A 33 -7.88 -15.32 -13.49
N ARG A 34 -6.74 -14.67 -13.76
CA ARG A 34 -5.68 -15.23 -14.62
C ARG A 34 -5.05 -16.49 -14.04
N PHE A 35 -4.90 -16.56 -12.72
CA PHE A 35 -4.38 -17.75 -12.04
C PHE A 35 -5.33 -18.95 -12.17
N LEU A 36 -6.62 -18.75 -11.91
CA LEU A 36 -7.64 -19.81 -11.99
C LEU A 36 -7.88 -20.32 -13.41
N LEU A 37 -7.75 -19.45 -14.42
CA LEU A 37 -7.90 -19.82 -15.83
C LEU A 37 -6.70 -20.58 -16.41
N LYS A 38 -5.53 -20.54 -15.75
CA LYS A 38 -4.34 -21.27 -16.22
C LYS A 38 -4.34 -22.72 -15.73
N LYS A 39 -4.32 -23.66 -16.69
CA LYS A 39 -4.20 -25.11 -16.44
C LYS A 39 -2.82 -25.46 -15.85
N GLN A 40 -2.81 -26.43 -14.94
CA GLN A 40 -1.68 -26.94 -14.11
C GLN A 40 -0.37 -27.37 -14.82
N GLY A 41 -0.24 -27.21 -16.14
CA GLY A 41 0.89 -27.73 -16.92
C GLY A 41 1.91 -26.70 -17.42
N GLU A 42 1.59 -25.41 -17.42
CA GLU A 42 2.42 -24.38 -18.05
C GLU A 42 3.00 -23.38 -17.04
N ASN A 43 4.31 -23.53 -16.84
CA ASN A 43 5.26 -22.43 -16.69
C ASN A 43 5.27 -21.65 -15.36
N PHE A 44 6.30 -21.89 -14.56
CA PHE A 44 6.83 -20.98 -13.53
C PHE A 44 6.90 -19.50 -14.00
N ARG A 45 7.12 -19.26 -15.30
CA ARG A 45 7.03 -17.95 -15.96
C ARG A 45 5.66 -17.27 -15.80
N SER A 46 4.57 -18.03 -15.92
CA SER A 46 3.19 -17.53 -15.79
C SER A 46 2.91 -17.00 -14.38
N PHE A 47 3.39 -17.72 -13.37
CA PHE A 47 3.23 -17.31 -11.97
C PHE A 47 4.04 -16.05 -11.65
N LYS A 48 5.28 -15.96 -12.15
CA LYS A 48 6.11 -14.77 -12.00
C LYS A 48 5.44 -13.52 -12.56
N ILE A 49 4.86 -13.62 -13.76
CA ILE A 49 4.16 -12.49 -14.40
C ILE A 49 2.93 -12.07 -13.57
N ILE A 50 2.11 -13.03 -13.11
CA ILE A 50 0.92 -12.71 -12.29
C ILE A 50 1.32 -12.02 -10.98
N ARG A 51 2.39 -12.49 -10.32
CA ARG A 51 2.91 -11.87 -9.09
C ARG A 51 3.49 -10.48 -9.34
N GLU A 52 4.15 -10.27 -10.46
CA GLU A 52 4.69 -8.95 -10.84
C GLU A 52 3.58 -7.93 -11.09
N GLU A 53 2.54 -8.32 -11.84
CA GLU A 53 1.37 -7.48 -12.11
C GLU A 53 0.61 -7.13 -10.81
N LEU A 54 0.43 -8.12 -9.93
CA LEU A 54 -0.16 -7.91 -8.61
C LEU A 54 0.68 -6.95 -7.77
N GLY A 55 1.99 -7.16 -7.72
CA GLY A 55 2.92 -6.30 -6.98
C GLY A 55 2.88 -4.84 -7.47
N ARG A 56 2.82 -4.62 -8.79
CA ARG A 56 2.68 -3.27 -9.38
C ARG A 56 1.37 -2.60 -8.98
N ALA A 57 0.26 -3.34 -8.98
CA ALA A 57 -1.03 -2.81 -8.54
C ALA A 57 -1.04 -2.48 -7.04
N ILE A 58 -0.43 -3.33 -6.21
CA ILE A 58 -0.28 -3.07 -4.77
C ILE A 58 0.56 -1.82 -4.52
N LEU A 59 1.74 -1.72 -5.15
CA LEU A 59 2.62 -0.56 -4.99
C LEU A 59 1.94 0.75 -5.40
N LEU A 60 1.28 0.76 -6.56
CA LEU A 60 0.54 1.94 -7.02
C LEU A 60 -0.58 2.30 -6.04
N GLY A 61 -1.38 1.33 -5.61
CA GLY A 61 -2.44 1.57 -4.64
C GLY A 61 -1.93 2.10 -3.30
N LEU A 62 -0.77 1.62 -2.85
CA LEU A 62 -0.11 2.12 -1.64
C LEU A 62 0.34 3.58 -1.77
N GLU A 63 0.80 4.04 -2.94
CA GLU A 63 1.13 5.46 -3.16
C GLU A 63 -0.10 6.36 -2.90
N PHE A 64 -1.28 5.95 -3.36
CA PHE A 64 -2.54 6.67 -3.09
C PHE A 64 -2.94 6.57 -1.62
N LEU A 65 -2.88 5.38 -1.03
CA LEU A 65 -3.25 5.19 0.37
C LEU A 65 -2.39 6.03 1.32
N VAL A 66 -1.07 6.05 1.11
CA VAL A 66 -0.14 6.88 1.88
C VAL A 66 -0.45 8.36 1.70
N ALA A 67 -0.76 8.81 0.47
CA ALA A 67 -1.17 10.19 0.24
C ALA A 67 -2.46 10.55 1.01
N ALA A 68 -3.45 9.66 1.04
CA ALA A 68 -4.68 9.87 1.80
C ALA A 68 -4.41 10.01 3.31
N ASP A 69 -3.48 9.24 3.89
CA ASP A 69 -3.10 9.36 5.30
C ASP A 69 -2.40 10.67 5.62
N ILE A 70 -1.43 11.06 4.79
CA ILE A 70 -0.71 12.32 4.99
C ILE A 70 -1.71 13.47 5.00
N ILE A 71 -2.64 13.50 4.06
CA ILE A 71 -3.69 14.52 3.99
C ILE A 71 -4.60 14.47 5.23
N ALA A 72 -5.01 13.28 5.64
CA ALA A 72 -5.85 13.09 6.83
C ALA A 72 -5.16 13.68 8.08
N THR A 73 -3.89 13.35 8.32
CA THR A 73 -3.15 13.80 9.52
C THR A 73 -3.03 15.32 9.65
N VAL A 74 -3.03 16.06 8.54
CA VAL A 74 -2.92 17.54 8.54
C VAL A 74 -4.21 18.23 9.02
N VAL A 75 -5.37 17.58 8.91
CA VAL A 75 -6.69 18.24 9.06
C VAL A 75 -7.33 18.07 10.42
N PHE A 76 -6.88 17.09 11.21
CA PHE A 76 -7.47 16.85 12.51
C PHE A 76 -6.91 17.83 13.54
N ASP A 77 -7.69 18.88 13.79
CA ASP A 77 -7.54 19.77 14.94
C ASP A 77 -7.55 18.93 16.23
N ALA A 78 -6.56 19.16 17.09
CA ALA A 78 -6.09 18.26 18.13
C ALA A 78 -7.05 18.10 19.34
N SER A 79 -8.24 17.52 19.12
CA SER A 79 -9.01 16.90 20.20
C SER A 79 -8.44 15.52 20.52
N LEU A 80 -8.11 15.26 21.78
CA LEU A 80 -7.50 14.00 22.24
C LEU A 80 -8.27 12.76 21.77
N GLU A 81 -9.60 12.81 21.75
CA GLU A 81 -10.45 11.69 21.34
C GLU A 81 -10.37 11.41 19.84
N ASN A 82 -10.37 12.47 19.02
CA ASN A 82 -10.25 12.35 17.57
C ASN A 82 -8.84 11.91 17.18
N ILE A 83 -7.80 12.46 17.82
CA ILE A 83 -6.41 12.05 17.63
C ILE A 83 -6.23 10.57 17.96
N LEU A 84 -6.85 10.07 19.03
CA LEU A 84 -6.77 8.66 19.42
C LEU A 84 -7.36 7.74 18.36
N ASN A 85 -8.56 8.02 17.86
CA ASN A 85 -9.21 7.19 16.83
C ASN A 85 -8.40 7.16 15.53
N LEU A 86 -7.86 8.31 15.12
CA LEU A 86 -7.04 8.39 13.90
C LEU A 86 -5.68 7.78 14.07
N GLY A 87 -5.04 8.04 15.21
CA GLY A 87 -3.77 7.42 15.58
C GLY A 87 -3.89 5.90 15.54
N LEU A 88 -5.01 5.35 16.04
CA LEU A 88 -5.27 3.91 15.97
C LEU A 88 -5.37 3.41 14.52
N ILE A 89 -6.12 4.10 13.65
CA ILE A 89 -6.25 3.72 12.23
C ILE A 89 -4.89 3.78 11.51
N VAL A 90 -4.11 4.84 11.72
CA VAL A 90 -2.77 5.02 11.14
C VAL A 90 -1.80 3.94 11.65
N LEU A 91 -1.88 3.59 12.93
CA LEU A 91 -1.04 2.56 13.55
C LEU A 91 -1.36 1.17 12.98
N ILE A 92 -2.64 0.82 12.84
CA ILE A 92 -3.08 -0.41 12.18
C ILE A 92 -2.56 -0.47 10.75
N ARG A 93 -2.67 0.64 10.00
CA ARG A 93 -2.22 0.69 8.60
C ARG A 93 -0.71 0.54 8.48
N THR A 94 0.06 1.21 9.34
CA THR A 94 1.52 1.10 9.37
C THR A 94 1.94 -0.33 9.68
N PHE A 95 1.31 -0.95 10.69
CA PHE A 95 1.61 -2.33 11.08
C PHE A 95 1.26 -3.33 9.98
N LEU A 96 0.09 -3.21 9.36
CA LEU A 96 -0.35 -4.12 8.30
C LEU A 96 0.51 -3.98 7.03
N SER A 97 0.81 -2.74 6.63
CA SER A 97 1.66 -2.47 5.47
C SER A 97 3.07 -3.02 5.68
N PHE A 98 3.63 -2.79 6.87
CA PHE A 98 4.95 -3.29 7.26
C PHE A 98 5.00 -4.83 7.32
N ALA A 99 3.97 -5.46 7.87
CA ALA A 99 3.87 -6.92 7.94
C ALA A 99 3.82 -7.55 6.54
N LEU A 100 3.04 -6.97 5.62
CA LEU A 100 2.93 -7.42 4.24
C LEU A 100 4.25 -7.26 3.48
N GLU A 101 4.96 -6.15 3.66
CA GLU A 101 6.25 -5.92 3.01
C GLU A 101 7.30 -6.94 3.46
N ILE A 102 7.35 -7.28 4.76
CA ILE A 102 8.22 -8.35 5.27
C ILE A 102 7.85 -9.72 4.69
N GLU A 103 6.56 -10.04 4.59
CA GLU A 103 6.11 -11.32 4.03
C GLU A 103 6.50 -11.44 2.55
N ILE A 104 6.38 -10.34 1.79
CA ILE A 104 6.68 -10.31 0.36
C ILE A 104 8.20 -10.36 0.10
N GLU A 105 9.01 -9.61 0.86
CA GLU A 105 10.46 -9.49 0.65
C GLU A 105 11.28 -10.53 1.41
N GLY A 106 10.70 -11.14 2.46
CA GLY A 106 11.38 -12.08 3.36
C GLY A 106 12.52 -11.45 4.16
N LYS A 107 12.61 -10.11 4.17
CA LYS A 107 13.69 -9.33 4.79
C LYS A 107 13.07 -8.12 5.48
N LEU A 108 13.69 -7.70 6.59
CA LEU A 108 13.34 -6.43 7.21
C LEU A 108 13.81 -5.29 6.28
N PRO A 109 13.01 -4.20 6.10
CA PRO A 109 13.32 -3.14 5.13
C PRO A 109 14.63 -2.40 5.44
N TRP A 110 15.07 -2.38 6.70
CA TRP A 110 16.36 -1.81 7.11
C TRP A 110 17.57 -2.71 6.82
N LYS A 111 17.35 -3.94 6.31
CA LYS A 111 18.41 -4.89 5.96
C LYS A 111 18.71 -4.82 4.45
N GLN A 112 19.00 -3.61 3.96
CA GLN A 112 19.52 -3.43 2.60
C GLN A 112 20.90 -4.08 2.50
N SER A 113 21.08 -4.87 1.44
CA SER A 113 22.32 -5.60 1.17
C SER A 113 23.39 -4.56 0.86
N SER A 114 24.33 -4.35 1.79
CA SER A 114 25.54 -3.57 1.53
C SER A 114 26.16 -4.10 0.24
N HIS A 115 26.06 -3.31 -0.82
CA HIS A 115 26.67 -3.59 -2.11
C HIS A 115 28.17 -3.45 -1.89
N LYS A 116 28.80 -4.53 -1.41
CA LYS A 116 30.24 -4.62 -1.26
C LYS A 116 30.80 -4.62 -2.68
N THR A 117 31.12 -3.43 -3.17
CA THR A 117 31.94 -3.24 -4.36
C THR A 117 33.27 -3.91 -4.05
N LEU A 118 33.44 -5.15 -4.52
CA LEU A 118 34.74 -5.77 -4.63
C LEU A 118 35.46 -5.01 -5.75
N GLY A 119 36.20 -3.98 -5.32
CA GLY A 119 37.28 -3.40 -6.11
C GLY A 119 38.37 -4.44 -6.19
N ASN A 120 38.63 -4.90 -7.40
CA ASN A 120 39.73 -5.79 -7.71
C ASN A 120 40.96 -4.90 -7.89
N GLU A 121 41.91 -4.98 -6.96
CA GLU A 121 43.31 -4.59 -7.17
C GLU A 121 44.09 -5.81 -7.69
#